data_AF-H0I0U2-F1
#
_entry.id   AF-H0I0U2-F1
#
_cell.length_a   1.000
_cell.length_b   1.000
_cell.length_c   1.000
_cell.angle_alpha   90.00
_cell.angle_beta   90.00
_cell.angle_gamma   90.00
#
_symmetry.space_group_name_H-M   'P 1'
#
loop_
_entity.id
_entity.type
_entity.pdbx_description
1 polymer ?
#
loop_
_entity_poly.entity_id
_entity_poly.type
_entity_poly.pdbx_seq_one_letter_code
_entity_poly.pdbx_strand_id
1 'polypeptide(L)'
;MVSASLLMRAIQLAESGNHFSCLTVETALAAEGYAEAFEVFKDDSLRVGIWALCQKHWRSSGEAEANDNRPSADGEELAPR
;
A
#
# COMPACT_ATOMS: atom_id res chain seq x y z
N MET A 1 26.39 3.23 6.13
CA MET A 1 26.19 3.30 4.67
C MET A 1 25.09 2.30 4.35
N VAL A 2 23.93 2.75 3.88
CA VAL A 2 22.84 1.84 3.50
C VAL A 2 23.32 0.99 2.34
N SER A 3 23.19 -0.33 2.42
CA SER A 3 23.48 -1.17 1.25
C SER A 3 22.53 -0.78 0.12
N ALA A 4 23.04 -0.53 -1.08
CA ALA A 4 22.22 -0.18 -2.24
C ALA A 4 21.11 -1.23 -2.50
N SER A 5 21.36 -2.50 -2.15
CA SER A 5 20.39 -3.58 -2.23
C SER A 5 19.20 -3.42 -1.27
N LEU A 6 19.43 -2.95 -0.04
CA LEU A 6 18.37 -2.76 0.95
C LEU A 6 17.44 -1.62 0.54
N LEU A 7 18.01 -0.48 0.13
CA LEU A 7 17.21 0.67 -0.29
C LEU A 7 16.35 0.33 -1.52
N MET A 8 16.94 -0.35 -2.51
CA MET A 8 16.20 -0.78 -3.70
C MET A 8 15.06 -1.73 -3.33
N ARG A 9 15.30 -2.65 -2.39
CA ARG A 9 14.28 -3.57 -1.90
C ARG A 9 13.16 -2.87 -1.13
N ALA A 10 13.50 -1.89 -0.29
CA ALA A 10 12.54 -1.06 0.43
C ALA A 10 11.58 -0.32 -0.52
N ILE A 11 12.11 0.21 -1.63
CA ILE A 11 11.33 0.87 -2.67
C ILE A 11 10.37 -0.14 -3.35
N GLN A 12 10.86 -1.32 -3.75
CA GLN A 12 10.02 -2.36 -4.35
C GLN A 12 8.86 -2.78 -3.45
N LEU A 13 9.12 -2.94 -2.15
CA LEU A 13 8.08 -3.25 -1.16
C LEU A 13 7.07 -2.10 -1.07
N ALA A 14 7.53 -0.86 -0.94
CA ALA A 14 6.64 0.30 -0.90
C ALA A 14 5.76 0.44 -2.17
N GLU A 15 6.32 0.16 -3.35
CA GLU A 15 5.62 0.25 -4.64
C GLU A 15 4.68 -0.93 -4.92
N SER A 16 4.84 -2.06 -4.21
CA SER A 16 4.01 -3.26 -4.40
C SER A 16 2.53 -3.03 -4.08
N GLY A 17 2.22 -1.99 -3.32
CA GLY A 17 0.87 -1.68 -2.84
C GLY A 17 0.40 -2.56 -1.67
N ASN A 18 1.23 -3.49 -1.20
CA ASN A 18 0.96 -4.35 -0.04
C ASN A 18 1.41 -3.74 1.30
N HIS A 19 2.01 -2.55 1.27
CA HIS A 19 2.54 -1.86 2.45
C HIS A 19 1.95 -0.46 2.56
N PHE A 20 1.29 -0.17 3.68
CA PHE A 20 0.64 1.13 3.91
C PHE A 20 1.56 2.14 4.61
N SER A 21 2.68 1.68 5.17
CA SER A 21 3.63 2.53 5.89
C SER A 21 5.05 1.98 5.89
N CYS A 22 6.00 2.85 6.20
CA CYS A 22 7.40 2.49 6.38
C CYS A 22 7.63 1.39 7.44
N LEU A 23 6.79 1.32 8.49
CA LEU A 23 6.86 0.25 9.50
C LEU A 23 6.61 -1.14 8.89
N THR A 24 5.62 -1.24 8.00
CA THR A 24 5.33 -2.53 7.33
C THR A 24 6.43 -2.94 6.35
N VAL A 25 7.12 -1.97 5.73
CA VAL A 25 8.27 -2.23 4.87
C VAL A 25 9.48 -2.67 5.69
N GLU A 26 9.78 -1.97 6.77
CA GLU A 26 10.87 -2.30 7.71
C GLU A 26 10.73 -3.73 8.24
N THR A 27 9.52 -4.11 8.67
CA THR A 27 9.24 -5.45 9.20
C THR A 27 9.43 -6.54 8.14
N ALA A 28 9.02 -6.27 6.89
CA ALA A 28 9.20 -7.20 5.78
C ALA A 28 10.68 -7.38 5.41
N LEU A 29 11.45 -6.29 5.39
CA LEU A 29 12.90 -6.36 5.17
C LEU A 29 13.61 -7.18 6.26
N ALA A 30 13.23 -6.99 7.53
CA ALA A 30 13.77 -7.80 8.62
C ALA A 30 13.44 -9.31 8.43
N ALA A 31 12.22 -9.62 8.01
CA ALA A 31 11.81 -11.00 7.71
C ALA A 31 12.54 -11.60 6.49
N GLU A 32 12.93 -10.78 5.51
CA GLU A 32 13.74 -11.16 4.36
C GLU A 32 15.24 -11.32 4.67
N GLY A 33 15.67 -10.98 5.90
CA GLY A 33 17.05 -11.15 6.36
C GLY A 33 17.91 -9.88 6.32
N TYR A 34 17.32 -8.71 6.04
CA TYR A 34 18.01 -7.42 6.15
C TYR A 34 18.04 -6.95 7.61
N ALA A 35 18.95 -7.52 8.40
CA ALA A 35 19.08 -7.23 9.83
C ALA A 35 19.35 -5.74 10.12
N GLU A 36 19.99 -5.03 9.19
CA GLU A 36 20.28 -3.60 9.31
C GLU A 36 19.08 -2.69 8.97
N ALA A 37 17.93 -3.23 8.56
CA ALA A 37 16.74 -2.44 8.21
C ALA A 37 16.32 -1.52 9.35
N PHE A 38 16.33 -2.00 10.60
CA PHE A 38 15.96 -1.19 11.77
C PHE A 38 16.85 0.07 11.92
N GLU A 39 18.17 -0.08 11.73
CA GLU A 39 19.11 1.05 11.83
C GLU A 39 18.96 2.03 10.68
N VAL A 40 18.70 1.52 9.47
CA VAL A 40 18.51 2.34 8.28
C VAL A 40 17.23 3.16 8.35
N PHE A 41 16.15 2.60 8.90
CA PHE A 41 14.87 3.28 9.08
C PHE A 41 14.82 4.23 10.29
N LYS A 42 15.95 4.48 10.97
CA LYS A 42 16.11 5.62 11.89
C LYS A 42 16.35 6.95 11.16
N ASP A 43 16.73 6.89 9.88
CA ASP A 43 16.85 8.10 9.06
C ASP A 43 15.45 8.64 8.71
N ASP A 44 15.12 9.81 9.26
CA ASP A 44 13.82 10.45 9.05
C ASP A 44 13.55 10.78 7.57
N SER A 45 14.58 11.16 6.81
CA SER A 45 14.41 11.50 5.39
C SER A 45 14.04 10.25 4.59
N LEU A 46 14.68 9.12 4.90
CA LEU A 46 14.33 7.84 4.31
C LEU A 46 12.93 7.38 4.71
N ARG A 47 12.57 7.47 6.00
CA ARG A 47 11.22 7.12 6.47
C ARG A 47 10.15 7.90 5.72
N VAL A 48 10.34 9.21 5.57
CA VAL A 48 9.40 10.09 4.87
C VAL A 48 9.29 9.70 3.40
N GLY A 49 10.41 9.42 2.73
CA GLY A 49 10.41 8.97 1.33
C GLY A 49 9.69 7.64 1.12
N ILE A 50 9.99 6.63 1.94
CA ILE A 50 9.32 5.32 1.87
C ILE A 50 7.85 5.44 2.24
N TRP A 51 7.49 6.25 3.23
CA TRP A 51 6.10 6.50 3.59
C TRP A 51 5.32 7.15 2.44
N ALA A 52 5.89 8.14 1.76
CA ALA A 52 5.27 8.77 0.60
C ALA A 52 5.04 7.77 -0.55
N LEU A 53 6.00 6.85 -0.79
CA LEU A 53 5.83 5.77 -1.75
C LEU A 53 4.71 4.80 -1.36
N CYS A 54 4.67 4.38 -0.08
CA CYS A 54 3.60 3.53 0.43
C CYS A 54 2.24 4.21 0.21
N GLN A 55 2.07 5.47 0.59
CA GLN A 55 0.80 6.20 0.42
C GLN A 55 0.37 6.31 -1.04
N LYS A 56 1.31 6.52 -1.95
CA LYS A 56 1.04 6.62 -3.38
C LYS A 56 0.58 5.28 -3.99
N HIS A 57 1.15 4.17 -3.53
CA HIS A 57 0.94 2.85 -4.13
C HIS A 57 -0.01 1.96 -3.34
N TRP A 58 -0.36 2.33 -2.11
CA TRP A 58 -1.24 1.56 -1.24
C TRP A 58 -2.57 1.30 -1.92
N ARG A 59 -2.81 0.04 -2.23
CA ARG A 59 -4.12 -0.43 -2.65
C ARG A 59 -4.84 -0.75 -1.36
N SER A 60 -5.68 0.17 -0.89
CA SER A 60 -6.61 -0.16 0.19
C SER A 60 -7.33 -1.43 -0.24
N SER A 61 -7.16 -2.53 0.52
CA SER A 61 -7.79 -3.82 0.22
C SER A 61 -9.33 -3.79 0.24
N GLY A 62 -9.96 -2.61 0.13
CA GLY A 62 -11.39 -2.39 -0.02
C GLY A 62 -11.86 -2.05 -1.45
N GLU A 63 -10.98 -1.92 -2.45
CA GLU A 63 -11.42 -1.77 -3.87
C GLU A 63 -11.61 -3.13 -4.57
N ALA A 64 -11.99 -4.16 -3.82
CA ALA A 64 -12.41 -5.44 -4.39
C ALA A 64 -13.91 -5.48 -4.77
N GLU A 65 -14.77 -4.57 -4.29
CA GLU A 65 -16.23 -4.70 -4.49
C GLU A 65 -16.97 -3.36 -4.66
N ALA A 66 -16.47 -2.45 -5.49
CA ALA A 66 -17.28 -1.34 -6.02
C ALA A 66 -17.57 -1.52 -7.52
N ASN A 67 -17.74 -2.77 -7.98
CA ASN A 67 -18.57 -3.06 -9.14
C ASN A 67 -19.95 -3.48 -8.63
N ASP A 68 -20.62 -2.53 -7.96
CA ASP A 68 -22.02 -2.62 -7.59
C ASP A 68 -22.82 -2.52 -8.89
N ASN A 69 -22.93 -3.65 -9.59
CA ASN A 69 -23.89 -3.88 -10.67
C ASN A 69 -25.30 -3.81 -10.03
N ARG A 70 -25.73 -2.61 -9.63
CA ARG A 70 -27.12 -2.32 -9.30
C ARG A 70 -27.86 -2.20 -10.63
N PRO A 71 -28.72 -3.16 -11.03
CA PRO A 71 -29.76 -2.81 -11.99
C PRO A 71 -30.60 -1.71 -11.34
N SER A 72 -30.76 -0.58 -12.02
CA SER A 72 -31.68 0.48 -11.61
C SER A 72 -33.06 -0.12 -11.40
N ALA A 73 -33.42 -0.35 -10.14
CA ALA A 73 -34.79 -0.58 -9.74
C ALA A 73 -35.44 0.80 -9.54
N ASP A 74 -35.79 1.43 -10.65
CA ASP A 74 -36.73 2.55 -10.65
C ASP A 74 -38.09 2.04 -11.11
N GLY A 75 -39.00 1.94 -10.14
CA GLY A 75 -40.38 2.37 -10.32
C GLY A 75 -41.32 1.39 -10.99
N GLU A 76 -41.88 0.50 -10.17
CA GLU A 76 -43.15 -0.15 -10.45
C GLU A 76 -44.28 0.89 -10.63
N GLU A 77 -45.14 0.61 -11.60
CA GLU A 77 -46.58 0.92 -11.68
C GLU A 77 -47.06 2.35 -11.99
N LEU A 78 -47.79 2.49 -13.12
CA LEU A 78 -49.20 2.94 -13.14
C LEU A 78 -49.77 2.90 -14.56
N ALA A 79 -50.58 1.88 -14.84
CA ALA A 79 -51.56 1.91 -15.92
C ALA A 79 -52.78 2.74 -15.47
N PRO A 80 -53.39 3.51 -16.38
CA PRO A 80 -54.83 3.70 -16.31
C PRO A 80 -55.54 3.32 -17.61
N ARG A 81 -56.80 2.95 -17.41
CA ARG A 81 -57.79 2.40 -18.34
C ARG A 81 -58.12 3.29 -19.52
#